data_AF-I6D468-F1
#
_entry.id   AF-I6D468-F1
#
_cell.length_a   1.000
_cell.length_b   1.000
_cell.length_c   1.000
_cell.angle_alpha   90.00
_cell.angle_beta   90.00
_cell.angle_gamma   90.00
#
_symmetry.space_group_name_H-M   'P 1'
#
loop_
_entity.id
_entity.type
_entity.pdbx_description
1 polymer ?
#
loop_
_entity_poly.entity_id
_entity_poly.type
_entity_poly.pdbx_seq_one_letter_code
_entity_poly.pdbx_strand_id
1 'polypeptide(L)'
;MDTSLAEEVQQTMATLAPNRFFFMSPYRSFTTSGCFARFDEPAVNGDSPDSPFQQKLAALFADAKVQGIKNPVMVGAIPFDPRQPSSLYIPESWQSFSRQEKQASARRFTRSQSLNVVERQAIPEQTTFEQMVARAATLTATPQVDKVVLSRLIDITTDAAIDSGVLLERLIAQNPVSYNFHVPLADGGVLLGASPELLLRKDGERFSSIPLAGSARRQPDEVLDREAGNRLLASEKDRHEHELVTQAMKEVLRERSSELHVPSSPQLITTPTLWHLATPFEGKANSQENALTLACLLHPTPALSGFPHQAATQVIAELEPFDRELFGGIVGWCDSEGNGEWVVTIRCAKLRENQVRLFAGAGIVPASSPLGEWRETGVKLSTMLNVFGLH
;
A
#
# COMPACT_ATOMS: atom_id res chain seq x y z
N MET A 1 -17.74 -47.48 -8.46
CA MET A 1 -16.67 -46.50 -8.69
C MET A 1 -17.31 -45.14 -8.91
N ASP A 2 -17.99 -44.60 -7.90
CA ASP A 2 -18.68 -43.30 -8.00
C ASP A 2 -18.62 -42.50 -6.69
N THR A 3 -17.72 -42.86 -5.79
CA THR A 3 -17.51 -42.19 -4.50
C THR A 3 -16.20 -41.39 -4.44
N SER A 4 -15.26 -41.57 -5.39
CA SER A 4 -13.97 -40.84 -5.34
C SER A 4 -13.99 -39.47 -6.02
N LEU A 5 -14.97 -39.17 -6.88
CA LEU A 5 -15.08 -37.88 -7.56
C LEU A 5 -15.69 -36.78 -6.67
N ALA A 6 -16.49 -37.15 -5.66
CA ALA A 6 -17.05 -36.21 -4.69
C ALA A 6 -16.05 -35.85 -3.58
N GLU A 7 -15.13 -36.75 -3.23
CA GLU A 7 -14.08 -36.48 -2.23
C GLU A 7 -12.97 -35.56 -2.78
N GLU A 8 -12.73 -35.54 -4.11
CA GLU A 8 -11.77 -34.60 -4.74
C GLU A 8 -12.30 -33.15 -4.86
N VAL A 9 -13.62 -32.96 -4.95
CA VAL A 9 -14.25 -31.62 -5.02
C VAL A 9 -14.34 -30.96 -3.63
N GLN A 10 -14.04 -31.73 -2.57
CA GLN A 10 -13.99 -31.28 -1.20
C GLN A 10 -12.53 -31.20 -0.70
N GLN A 11 -11.59 -30.82 -1.57
CA GLN A 11 -10.44 -30.03 -1.11
C GLN A 11 -11.03 -28.82 -0.40
N THR A 12 -11.14 -28.90 0.92
CA THR A 12 -11.40 -27.79 1.83
C THR A 12 -10.69 -26.58 1.23
N MET A 13 -11.46 -25.58 0.77
CA MET A 13 -10.91 -24.37 0.19
C MET A 13 -10.17 -23.65 1.32
N ALA A 14 -8.93 -24.07 1.58
CA ALA A 14 -8.16 -23.69 2.74
C ALA A 14 -7.79 -22.22 2.56
N THR A 15 -8.21 -21.41 3.52
CA THR A 15 -7.88 -20.00 3.55
C THR A 15 -6.54 -19.78 4.24
N LEU A 16 -5.92 -18.63 3.99
CA LEU A 16 -4.68 -18.26 4.65
C LEU A 16 -4.91 -18.05 6.15
N ALA A 17 -4.09 -18.68 6.99
CA ALA A 17 -4.10 -18.44 8.43
C ALA A 17 -3.65 -16.99 8.75
N PRO A 18 -4.20 -16.35 9.80
CA PRO A 18 -3.94 -14.94 10.11
C PRO A 18 -2.49 -14.64 10.51
N ASN A 19 -1.69 -15.67 10.85
CA ASN A 19 -0.29 -15.54 11.25
C ASN A 19 0.70 -15.68 10.08
N ARG A 20 0.24 -15.79 8.83
CA ARG A 20 1.10 -15.94 7.65
C ARG A 20 1.10 -14.67 6.83
N PHE A 21 2.28 -14.15 6.51
CA PHE A 21 2.40 -13.11 5.50
C PHE A 21 2.10 -13.69 4.11
N PHE A 22 1.38 -12.92 3.30
CA PHE A 22 1.10 -13.18 1.89
C PHE A 22 1.35 -11.92 1.08
N PHE A 23 2.01 -12.09 -0.07
CA PHE A 23 2.22 -11.02 -1.03
C PHE A 23 2.02 -11.56 -2.44
N MET A 24 1.19 -10.88 -3.23
CA MET A 24 0.86 -11.24 -4.60
C MET A 24 1.18 -10.09 -5.52
N SER A 25 2.18 -10.29 -6.37
CA SER A 25 2.74 -9.29 -7.26
C SER A 25 3.10 -9.91 -8.62
N PRO A 26 3.07 -9.12 -9.71
CA PRO A 26 3.65 -9.55 -10.98
C PRO A 26 5.16 -9.87 -10.91
N TYR A 27 5.89 -9.42 -9.88
CA TYR A 27 7.31 -9.75 -9.70
C TYR A 27 7.52 -11.09 -8.98
N ARG A 28 7.24 -11.15 -7.67
CA ARG A 28 7.27 -12.40 -6.89
C ARG A 28 6.01 -12.51 -6.05
N SER A 29 5.40 -13.69 -6.06
CA SER A 29 4.21 -14.02 -5.28
C SER A 29 4.53 -15.18 -4.34
N PHE A 30 4.39 -14.98 -3.03
CA PHE A 30 4.73 -15.99 -2.03
C PHE A 30 3.97 -15.81 -0.71
N THR A 31 3.97 -16.89 0.07
CA THR A 31 3.50 -16.92 1.46
C THR A 31 4.65 -17.27 2.39
N THR A 32 4.49 -17.01 3.68
CA THR A 32 5.47 -17.36 4.71
C THR A 32 4.90 -18.32 5.74
N SER A 33 5.77 -19.01 6.47
CA SER A 33 5.40 -19.86 7.60
C SER A 33 6.42 -19.69 8.73
N GLY A 34 5.92 -19.67 9.97
CA GLY A 34 6.74 -19.46 11.16
C GLY A 34 7.25 -18.03 11.32
N CYS A 35 7.95 -17.77 12.42
CA CYS A 35 8.54 -16.48 12.73
C CYS A 35 9.87 -16.71 13.43
N PHE A 36 10.97 -16.57 12.69
CA PHE A 36 12.31 -16.70 13.22
C PHE A 36 12.65 -15.52 14.15
N ALA A 37 12.48 -14.29 13.67
CA ALA A 37 12.77 -13.09 14.46
C ALA A 37 11.92 -11.91 14.01
N ARG A 38 11.31 -11.20 14.97
CA ARG A 38 10.66 -9.90 14.75
C ARG A 38 11.72 -8.80 14.67
N PHE A 39 11.40 -7.75 13.93
CA PHE A 39 12.24 -6.59 13.70
C PHE A 39 11.39 -5.31 13.79
N ASP A 40 11.47 -4.63 14.92
CA ASP A 40 10.69 -3.45 15.27
C ASP A 40 11.49 -2.14 15.17
N GLU A 41 12.74 -2.21 14.70
CA GLU A 41 13.59 -1.04 14.55
C GLU A 41 12.92 0.03 13.67
N PRO A 42 12.82 1.28 14.12
CA PRO A 42 12.34 2.39 13.30
C PRO A 42 13.16 2.55 12.02
N ALA A 43 12.48 2.74 10.89
CA ALA A 43 13.11 2.87 9.58
C ALA A 43 13.64 4.28 9.25
N VAL A 44 13.59 5.21 10.21
CA VAL A 44 14.09 6.58 10.03
C VAL A 44 15.59 6.56 9.69
N ASN A 45 15.98 7.33 8.68
CA ASN A 45 17.31 7.32 8.07
C ASN A 45 17.73 5.97 7.47
N GLY A 46 16.77 5.05 7.23
CA GLY A 46 17.01 3.74 6.64
C GLY A 46 17.53 3.76 5.21
N ASP A 47 17.58 4.94 4.58
CA ASP A 47 18.23 5.23 3.30
C ASP A 47 19.76 5.21 3.40
N SER A 48 20.32 5.42 4.59
CA SER A 48 21.76 5.30 4.84
C SER A 48 22.14 3.87 5.25
N PRO A 49 23.10 3.22 4.56
CA PRO A 49 23.62 1.91 4.97
C PRO A 49 24.23 1.89 6.38
N ASP A 50 24.68 3.04 6.88
CA ASP A 50 25.27 3.18 8.22
C ASP A 50 24.22 3.40 9.33
N SER A 51 22.93 3.46 8.98
CA SER A 51 21.86 3.66 9.94
C SER A 51 21.71 2.45 10.89
N PRO A 52 21.21 2.68 12.12
CA PRO A 52 20.87 1.58 13.03
C PRO A 52 19.93 0.56 12.40
N PHE A 53 18.98 1.02 11.58
CA PHE A 53 18.05 0.18 10.83
C PHE A 53 18.79 -0.80 9.90
N GLN A 54 19.65 -0.30 9.02
CA GLN A 54 20.39 -1.15 8.06
C GLN A 54 21.40 -2.06 8.74
N GLN A 55 22.12 -1.56 9.75
CA GLN A 55 23.09 -2.37 10.50
C GLN A 55 22.42 -3.53 11.24
N LYS A 56 21.30 -3.28 11.92
CA LYS A 56 20.54 -4.33 12.61
C LYS A 56 19.87 -5.29 11.63
N LEU A 57 19.36 -4.80 10.50
CA LEU A 57 18.82 -5.63 9.43
C LEU A 57 19.88 -6.61 8.89
N ALA A 58 21.07 -6.10 8.57
CA ALA A 58 22.18 -6.92 8.08
C ALA A 58 22.64 -7.95 9.12
N ALA A 59 22.74 -7.55 10.38
CA ALA A 59 23.07 -8.46 11.48
C ALA A 59 22.03 -9.58 11.63
N LEU A 60 20.74 -9.25 11.53
CA LEU A 60 19.66 -10.24 11.65
C LEU A 60 19.61 -11.22 10.48
N PHE A 61 19.91 -10.76 9.25
CA PHE A 61 20.09 -11.67 8.11
C PHE A 61 21.29 -12.60 8.28
N ALA A 62 22.40 -12.10 8.84
CA ALA A 62 23.57 -12.93 9.12
C ALA A 62 23.27 -13.99 10.18
N ASP A 63 22.59 -13.61 11.27
CA ASP A 63 22.14 -14.53 12.32
C ASP A 63 21.19 -15.61 11.77
N ALA A 64 20.19 -15.23 10.96
CA ALA A 64 19.29 -16.18 10.31
C ALA A 64 20.04 -17.23 9.47
N LYS A 65 21.07 -16.82 8.71
CA LYS A 65 21.90 -17.73 7.92
C LYS A 65 22.72 -18.67 8.80
N VAL A 66 23.33 -18.15 9.87
CA VAL A 66 24.09 -18.96 10.84
C VAL A 66 23.20 -20.02 11.50
N GLN A 67 21.94 -19.68 11.78
CA GLN A 67 20.96 -20.59 12.36
C GLN A 67 20.26 -21.51 11.33
N GLY A 68 20.71 -21.51 10.07
CA GLY A 68 20.31 -22.48 9.06
C GLY A 68 19.19 -22.04 8.10
N ILE A 69 18.71 -20.79 8.19
CA ILE A 69 17.78 -20.23 7.20
C ILE A 69 18.57 -19.90 5.93
N LYS A 70 18.42 -20.73 4.88
CA LYS A 70 19.22 -20.64 3.65
C LYS A 70 19.03 -19.33 2.88
N ASN A 71 17.77 -18.91 2.71
CA ASN A 71 17.40 -17.74 1.92
C ASN A 71 16.47 -16.84 2.76
N PRO A 72 17.01 -16.16 3.79
CA PRO A 72 16.16 -15.37 4.68
C PRO A 72 15.60 -14.17 3.92
N VAL A 73 14.33 -13.88 4.21
CA VAL A 73 13.58 -12.75 3.67
C VAL A 73 13.02 -11.96 4.84
N MET A 74 13.16 -10.63 4.80
CA MET A 74 12.46 -9.74 5.72
C MET A 74 11.13 -9.38 5.07
N VAL A 75 10.02 -9.55 5.79
CA VAL A 75 8.67 -9.22 5.31
C VAL A 75 7.94 -8.35 6.31
N GLY A 76 6.94 -7.59 5.84
CA GLY A 76 6.00 -6.89 6.72
C GLY A 76 5.71 -5.47 6.25
N ALA A 77 5.49 -4.57 7.20
CA ALA A 77 5.14 -3.18 6.92
C ALA A 77 5.95 -2.18 7.77
N ILE A 78 6.22 -1.01 7.19
CA ILE A 78 6.84 0.16 7.84
C ILE A 78 5.79 1.28 7.90
N PRO A 79 5.65 1.97 9.04
CA PRO A 79 4.65 3.02 9.23
C PRO A 79 4.82 4.25 8.33
N PHE A 80 3.78 5.09 8.26
CA PHE A 80 3.83 6.37 7.58
C PHE A 80 4.94 7.27 8.14
N ASP A 81 5.03 7.37 9.47
CA ASP A 81 6.14 8.01 10.15
C ASP A 81 7.21 6.96 10.48
N PRO A 82 8.37 6.95 9.77
CA PRO A 82 9.39 5.92 9.96
C PRO A 82 10.13 6.03 11.29
N ARG A 83 9.84 7.05 12.12
CA ARG A 83 10.31 7.13 13.51
C ARG A 83 9.55 6.18 14.43
N GLN A 84 8.34 5.78 14.04
CA GLN A 84 7.57 4.77 14.76
C GLN A 84 8.14 3.36 14.51
N PRO A 85 7.91 2.40 15.42
CA PRO A 85 8.40 1.03 15.27
C PRO A 85 7.91 0.35 13.99
N SER A 86 8.79 -0.38 13.33
CA SER A 86 8.44 -1.18 12.16
C SER A 86 7.64 -2.43 12.55
N SER A 87 6.86 -2.98 11.62
CA SER A 87 6.16 -4.26 11.76
C SER A 87 6.76 -5.27 10.79
N LEU A 88 8.04 -5.58 10.97
CA LEU A 88 8.80 -6.50 10.13
C LEU A 88 9.19 -7.77 10.87
N TYR A 89 9.42 -8.86 10.12
CA TYR A 89 9.97 -10.09 10.66
C TYR A 89 10.62 -10.97 9.58
N ILE A 90 11.53 -11.84 10.00
CA ILE A 90 12.04 -12.95 9.17
C ILE A 90 11.19 -14.19 9.48
N PRO A 91 10.56 -14.83 8.48
CA PRO A 91 9.86 -16.10 8.68
C PRO A 91 10.86 -17.26 8.72
N GLU A 92 10.45 -18.41 9.25
CA GLU A 92 11.26 -19.63 9.20
C GLU A 92 11.37 -20.17 7.77
N SER A 93 10.32 -20.00 6.97
CA SER A 93 10.30 -20.39 5.56
C SER A 93 9.32 -19.56 4.73
N TRP A 94 9.51 -19.58 3.41
CA TRP A 94 8.60 -18.99 2.45
C TRP A 94 8.34 -19.95 1.28
N GLN A 95 7.19 -19.78 0.63
CA GLN A 95 6.70 -20.65 -0.44
C GLN A 95 6.13 -19.78 -1.57
N SER A 96 6.76 -19.84 -2.74
CA SER A 96 6.23 -19.20 -3.95
C SER A 96 4.93 -19.84 -4.41
N PHE A 97 4.08 -19.06 -5.06
CA PHE A 97 2.88 -19.55 -5.74
C PHE A 97 2.67 -18.81 -7.06
N SER A 98 1.91 -19.41 -7.99
CA SER A 98 1.56 -18.76 -9.25
C SER A 98 0.48 -17.70 -9.04
N ARG A 99 0.78 -16.46 -9.43
CA ARG A 99 -0.18 -15.35 -9.40
C ARG A 99 -1.44 -15.67 -10.21
N GLN A 100 -1.30 -16.27 -11.39
CA GLN A 100 -2.45 -16.59 -12.26
C GLN A 100 -3.33 -17.69 -11.67
N GLU A 101 -2.73 -18.73 -11.08
CA GLU A 101 -3.49 -19.78 -10.39
C GLU A 101 -4.22 -19.23 -9.16
N LYS A 102 -3.61 -18.30 -8.44
CA LYS A 102 -4.25 -17.62 -7.31
C LYS A 102 -5.43 -16.76 -7.74
N GLN A 103 -5.33 -16.02 -8.85
CA GLN A 103 -6.46 -15.30 -9.43
C GLN A 103 -7.62 -16.23 -9.81
N ALA A 104 -7.31 -17.37 -10.45
CA ALA A 104 -8.32 -18.33 -10.88
C ALA A 104 -9.00 -19.05 -9.72
N SER A 105 -8.25 -19.40 -8.67
CA SER A 105 -8.81 -20.02 -7.45
C SER A 105 -9.66 -19.05 -6.64
N ALA A 106 -9.19 -17.82 -6.40
CA ALA A 106 -9.94 -16.81 -5.66
C ALA A 106 -11.29 -16.47 -6.31
N ARG A 107 -11.36 -16.41 -7.65
CA ARG A 107 -12.62 -16.19 -8.39
C ARG A 107 -13.64 -17.32 -8.22
N ARG A 108 -13.16 -18.54 -7.93
CA ARG A 108 -14.00 -19.73 -7.70
C ARG A 108 -14.30 -19.95 -6.21
N PHE A 109 -13.72 -19.15 -5.32
CA PHE A 109 -13.93 -19.26 -3.89
C PHE A 109 -15.36 -18.83 -3.53
N THR A 110 -16.16 -19.77 -3.03
CA THR A 110 -17.59 -19.58 -2.77
C THR A 110 -17.93 -19.38 -1.31
N ARG A 111 -17.04 -19.75 -0.39
CA ARG A 111 -17.27 -19.58 1.04
C ARG A 111 -17.35 -18.09 1.37
N SER A 112 -18.35 -17.71 2.14
CA SER A 112 -18.49 -16.36 2.68
C SER A 112 -18.80 -16.41 4.16
N GLN A 113 -18.41 -15.36 4.87
CA GLN A 113 -18.83 -15.11 6.23
C GLN A 113 -19.94 -14.05 6.19
N SER A 114 -21.08 -14.33 6.82
CA SER A 114 -22.09 -13.31 7.09
C SER A 114 -21.67 -12.58 8.36
N LEU A 115 -21.53 -11.26 8.26
CA LEU A 115 -21.14 -10.37 9.36
C LEU A 115 -22.22 -9.29 9.48
N ASN A 116 -22.73 -9.07 10.68
CA ASN A 116 -23.57 -7.92 10.94
C ASN A 116 -22.71 -6.78 11.46
N VAL A 117 -22.91 -5.58 10.90
CA VAL A 117 -22.26 -4.37 11.37
C VAL A 117 -23.02 -3.85 12.59
N VAL A 118 -22.35 -3.84 13.74
CA VAL A 118 -22.87 -3.30 15.00
C VAL A 118 -22.66 -1.78 15.05
N GLU A 119 -21.52 -1.33 14.57
CA GLU A 119 -21.16 0.10 14.55
C GLU A 119 -20.34 0.43 13.30
N ARG A 120 -20.59 1.61 12.73
CA ARG A 120 -19.80 2.17 11.62
C ARG A 120 -19.64 3.68 11.83
N GLN A 121 -18.39 4.13 11.94
CA GLN A 121 -18.06 5.52 12.20
C GLN A 121 -17.10 6.06 11.15
N ALA A 122 -17.38 7.23 10.58
CA ALA A 122 -16.42 7.96 9.76
C ALA A 122 -15.57 8.87 10.65
N ILE A 123 -14.24 8.84 10.50
CA ILE A 123 -13.33 9.62 11.33
C ILE A 123 -12.38 10.44 10.44
N PRO A 124 -12.53 11.76 10.38
CA PRO A 124 -13.70 12.50 10.85
C PRO A 124 -14.90 12.36 9.90
N GLU A 125 -16.06 12.86 10.34
CA GLU A 125 -17.24 12.99 9.50
C GLU A 125 -17.06 14.07 8.42
N GLN A 126 -18.00 14.11 7.46
CA GLN A 126 -17.90 14.90 6.25
C GLN A 126 -17.58 16.38 6.49
N THR A 127 -18.32 17.06 7.37
CA THR A 127 -18.16 18.50 7.61
C THR A 127 -16.75 18.84 8.10
N THR A 128 -16.23 18.07 9.06
CA THR A 128 -14.88 18.28 9.59
C THR A 128 -13.82 17.97 8.54
N PHE A 129 -13.98 16.89 7.76
CA PHE A 129 -13.05 16.59 6.67
C PHE A 129 -13.04 17.71 5.61
N GLU A 130 -14.20 18.24 5.24
CA GLU A 130 -14.31 19.35 4.30
C GLU A 130 -13.63 20.63 4.82
N GLN A 131 -13.73 20.90 6.13
CA GLN A 131 -13.01 22.01 6.77
C GLN A 131 -11.48 21.80 6.75
N MET A 132 -11.01 20.58 7.03
CA MET A 132 -9.58 20.24 6.93
C MET A 132 -9.07 20.46 5.50
N VAL A 133 -9.83 20.01 4.49
CA VAL A 133 -9.48 20.21 3.07
C VAL A 133 -9.43 21.70 2.72
N ALA A 134 -10.42 22.49 3.12
CA ALA A 134 -10.44 23.93 2.86
C ALA A 134 -9.23 24.64 3.50
N ARG A 135 -8.86 24.23 4.73
CA ARG A 135 -7.69 24.76 5.43
C ARG A 135 -6.40 24.39 4.72
N ALA A 136 -6.21 23.12 4.36
CA ALA A 136 -5.04 22.65 3.63
C ALA A 136 -4.91 23.33 2.25
N ALA A 137 -6.00 23.46 1.48
CA ALA A 137 -6.00 24.16 0.19
C ALA A 137 -5.56 25.63 0.34
N THR A 138 -6.00 26.31 1.40
CA THR A 138 -5.56 27.68 1.73
C THR A 138 -4.06 27.73 2.02
N LEU A 139 -3.53 26.78 2.78
CA LEU A 139 -2.09 26.70 3.08
C LEU A 139 -1.27 26.43 1.81
N THR A 140 -1.77 25.57 0.92
CA THR A 140 -1.09 25.26 -0.36
C THR A 140 -1.03 26.41 -1.34
N ALA A 141 -1.84 27.46 -1.13
CA ALA A 141 -1.77 28.69 -1.91
C ALA A 141 -0.68 29.66 -1.41
N THR A 142 0.02 29.30 -0.33
CA THR A 142 1.10 30.10 0.26
C THR A 142 2.47 29.48 -0.05
N PRO A 143 3.57 30.23 0.07
CA PRO A 143 4.92 29.69 -0.14
C PRO A 143 5.39 28.63 0.87
N GLN A 144 4.56 28.26 1.87
CA GLN A 144 4.97 27.36 2.96
C GLN A 144 4.91 25.89 2.57
N VAL A 145 3.95 25.52 1.72
CA VAL A 145 3.70 24.14 1.29
C VAL A 145 2.98 24.18 -0.05
N ASP A 146 3.32 23.30 -0.98
CA ASP A 146 2.71 23.25 -2.32
C ASP A 146 1.63 22.17 -2.42
N LYS A 147 1.79 21.09 -1.64
CA LYS A 147 0.86 19.95 -1.60
C LYS A 147 0.80 19.35 -0.20
N VAL A 148 -0.40 19.00 0.26
CA VAL A 148 -0.63 18.21 1.47
C VAL A 148 -1.59 17.08 1.16
N VAL A 149 -1.32 15.86 1.62
CA VAL A 149 -2.24 14.73 1.49
C VAL A 149 -2.96 14.57 2.81
N LEU A 150 -4.26 14.81 2.84
CA LEU A 150 -5.11 14.56 4.00
C LEU A 150 -5.88 13.26 3.83
N SER A 151 -6.18 12.63 4.95
CA SER A 151 -6.81 11.32 5.01
C SER A 151 -7.91 11.25 6.05
N ARG A 152 -8.67 10.17 5.96
CA ARG A 152 -9.75 9.84 6.89
C ARG A 152 -9.93 8.33 6.97
N LEU A 153 -10.66 7.92 7.99
CA LEU A 153 -10.90 6.54 8.35
C LEU A 153 -12.38 6.19 8.28
N ILE A 154 -12.64 4.89 8.19
CA ILE A 154 -13.92 4.31 8.60
C ILE A 154 -13.61 3.19 9.58
N ASP A 155 -14.11 3.32 10.81
CA ASP A 155 -14.08 2.25 11.81
C ASP A 155 -15.39 1.45 11.72
N ILE A 156 -15.27 0.12 11.75
CA ILE A 156 -16.39 -0.82 11.67
C ILE A 156 -16.22 -1.85 12.78
N THR A 157 -17.27 -2.07 13.55
CA THR A 157 -17.37 -3.15 14.53
C THR A 157 -18.42 -4.15 14.06
N THR A 158 -18.07 -5.43 14.04
CA THR A 158 -18.97 -6.53 13.68
C THR A 158 -19.43 -7.33 14.91
N ASP A 159 -20.48 -8.13 14.76
CA ASP A 159 -21.05 -8.99 15.80
C ASP A 159 -20.23 -10.27 16.06
N ALA A 160 -19.30 -10.60 15.16
CA ALA A 160 -18.41 -11.75 15.27
C ALA A 160 -16.99 -11.40 14.80
N ALA A 161 -16.01 -12.21 15.22
CA ALA A 161 -14.63 -12.11 14.75
C ALA A 161 -14.54 -12.34 13.24
N ILE A 162 -13.64 -11.62 12.59
CA ILE A 162 -13.54 -11.53 11.13
C ILE A 162 -12.56 -12.57 10.61
N ASP A 163 -12.99 -13.39 9.65
CA ASP A 163 -12.14 -14.36 8.96
C ASP A 163 -11.27 -13.65 7.90
N SER A 164 -10.04 -13.27 8.31
CA SER A 164 -9.09 -12.57 7.42
C SER A 164 -8.71 -13.38 6.17
N GLY A 165 -8.75 -14.71 6.25
CA GLY A 165 -8.44 -15.58 5.13
C GLY A 165 -9.55 -15.58 4.07
N VAL A 166 -10.82 -15.62 4.49
CA VAL A 166 -11.98 -15.45 3.59
C VAL A 166 -11.99 -14.06 2.95
N LEU A 167 -11.66 -13.01 3.70
CA LEU A 167 -11.56 -11.66 3.16
C LEU A 167 -10.44 -11.52 2.11
N LEU A 168 -9.29 -12.17 2.33
CA LEU A 168 -8.20 -12.17 1.35
C LEU A 168 -8.63 -12.78 0.00
N GLU A 169 -9.37 -13.88 -0.01
CA GLU A 169 -9.88 -14.47 -1.27
C GLU A 169 -10.82 -13.50 -1.99
N ARG A 170 -11.74 -12.86 -1.26
CA ARG A 170 -12.65 -11.83 -1.81
C ARG A 170 -11.87 -10.63 -2.37
N LEU A 171 -10.85 -10.18 -1.65
CA LEU A 171 -9.98 -9.09 -2.07
C LEU A 171 -9.27 -9.41 -3.39
N ILE A 172 -8.69 -10.61 -3.52
CA ILE A 172 -7.99 -11.04 -4.74
C ILE A 172 -8.97 -11.18 -5.91
N ALA A 173 -10.16 -11.74 -5.67
CA ALA A 173 -11.17 -11.91 -6.72
C ALA A 173 -11.63 -10.57 -7.30
N GLN A 174 -11.84 -9.57 -6.43
CA GLN A 174 -12.28 -8.23 -6.82
C GLN A 174 -11.14 -7.35 -7.36
N ASN A 175 -9.90 -7.57 -6.89
CA ASN A 175 -8.72 -6.79 -7.25
C ASN A 175 -7.61 -7.72 -7.78
N PRO A 176 -7.82 -8.35 -8.96
CA PRO A 176 -6.88 -9.36 -9.44
C PRO A 176 -5.54 -8.79 -9.90
N VAL A 177 -5.47 -7.49 -10.19
CA VAL A 177 -4.29 -6.87 -10.83
C VAL A 177 -3.33 -6.22 -9.84
N SER A 178 -3.84 -5.67 -8.73
CA SER A 178 -3.07 -4.94 -7.71
C SER A 178 -2.01 -5.79 -7.00
N TYR A 179 -1.17 -5.11 -6.23
CA TYR A 179 -0.31 -5.71 -5.22
C TYR A 179 -1.15 -6.05 -4.00
N ASN A 180 -1.52 -7.33 -3.87
CA ASN A 180 -2.37 -7.79 -2.78
C ASN A 180 -1.51 -8.31 -1.64
N PHE A 181 -1.76 -7.84 -0.42
CA PHE A 181 -0.96 -8.18 0.76
C PHE A 181 -1.83 -8.53 1.96
N HIS A 182 -1.33 -9.44 2.78
CA HIS A 182 -1.85 -9.79 4.11
C HIS A 182 -0.64 -9.92 5.04
N VAL A 183 -0.64 -9.16 6.14
CA VAL A 183 0.49 -9.03 7.05
C VAL A 183 0.03 -9.31 8.48
N PRO A 184 0.60 -10.34 9.16
CA PRO A 184 0.36 -10.55 10.57
C PRO A 184 1.03 -9.44 11.40
N LEU A 185 0.31 -8.88 12.36
CA LEU A 185 0.80 -7.80 13.23
C LEU A 185 1.14 -8.34 14.63
N ALA A 186 2.02 -7.59 15.31
CA ALA A 186 2.54 -7.99 16.63
C ALA A 186 1.45 -8.16 17.69
N ASP A 187 0.37 -7.40 17.55
CA ASP A 187 -0.77 -7.36 18.46
C ASP A 187 -1.77 -8.51 18.20
N GLY A 188 -1.59 -9.30 17.14
CA GLY A 188 -2.50 -10.37 16.70
C GLY A 188 -3.48 -9.93 15.61
N GLY A 189 -3.46 -8.66 15.21
CA GLY A 189 -4.21 -8.16 14.08
C GLY A 189 -3.60 -8.52 12.72
N VAL A 190 -4.29 -8.14 11.66
CA VAL A 190 -3.87 -8.31 10.26
C VAL A 190 -4.01 -6.99 9.53
N LEU A 191 -2.95 -6.58 8.82
CA LEU A 191 -3.02 -5.54 7.80
C LEU A 191 -3.27 -6.20 6.43
N LEU A 192 -4.36 -5.83 5.77
CA LEU A 192 -4.84 -6.45 4.52
C LEU A 192 -5.11 -5.36 3.48
N GLY A 193 -4.70 -5.54 2.21
CA GLY A 193 -4.98 -4.54 1.18
C GLY A 193 -4.68 -4.93 -0.25
N ALA A 194 -5.12 -4.05 -1.17
CA ALA A 194 -5.02 -4.18 -2.62
C ALA A 194 -4.40 -2.91 -3.22
N SER A 195 -3.11 -2.70 -2.98
CA SER A 195 -2.44 -1.46 -3.40
C SER A 195 -2.21 -1.43 -4.92
N PRO A 196 -2.53 -0.33 -5.61
CA PRO A 196 -2.18 -0.14 -7.01
C PRO A 196 -0.77 0.45 -7.21
N GLU A 197 -0.10 0.89 -6.16
CA GLU A 197 1.06 1.79 -6.25
C GLU A 197 2.35 1.10 -5.81
N LEU A 198 3.26 0.90 -6.76
CA LEU A 198 4.61 0.42 -6.50
C LEU A 198 5.47 1.58 -6.02
N LEU A 199 5.89 1.54 -4.75
CA LEU A 199 6.87 2.50 -4.27
C LEU A 199 8.26 2.16 -4.81
N LEU A 200 8.68 0.91 -4.64
CA LEU A 200 10.00 0.47 -5.09
C LEU A 200 10.03 -1.03 -5.36
N ARG A 201 10.59 -1.43 -6.50
CA ARG A 201 11.07 -2.79 -6.76
C ARG A 201 12.56 -2.72 -7.04
N LYS A 202 13.35 -3.65 -6.50
CA LYS A 202 14.77 -3.83 -6.86
C LYS A 202 15.03 -5.29 -7.23
N ASP A 203 15.61 -5.49 -8.41
CA ASP A 203 15.96 -6.81 -8.98
C ASP A 203 17.39 -6.74 -9.53
N GLY A 204 18.33 -7.34 -8.78
CA GLY A 204 19.75 -7.13 -8.99
C GLY A 204 20.12 -5.66 -8.86
N GLU A 205 20.75 -5.10 -9.91
CA GLU A 205 21.15 -3.70 -9.96
C GLU A 205 20.01 -2.75 -10.37
N ARG A 206 18.95 -3.27 -11.00
CA ARG A 206 17.85 -2.45 -11.53
C ARG A 206 16.81 -2.20 -10.45
N PHE A 207 16.22 -1.01 -10.49
CA PHE A 207 15.07 -0.68 -9.68
C PHE A 207 13.99 0.01 -10.50
N SER A 208 12.76 -0.03 -10.01
CA SER A 208 11.65 0.73 -10.56
C SER A 208 10.70 1.25 -9.48
N SER A 209 9.99 2.33 -9.82
CA SER A 209 8.93 2.93 -9.01
C SER A 209 7.80 3.40 -9.92
N ILE A 210 6.54 3.30 -9.48
CA ILE A 210 5.38 3.72 -10.28
C ILE A 210 4.46 4.57 -9.38
N PRO A 211 4.84 5.82 -9.09
CA PRO A 211 4.02 6.75 -8.31
C PRO A 211 2.69 7.07 -8.99
N LEU A 212 1.64 7.18 -8.17
CA LEU A 212 0.29 7.51 -8.61
C LEU A 212 -0.19 8.82 -7.95
N ALA A 213 -0.70 9.75 -8.75
CA ALA A 213 -1.32 10.99 -8.26
C ALA A 213 -2.27 11.54 -9.33
N GLY A 214 -3.41 12.09 -8.92
CA GLY A 214 -4.53 12.35 -9.82
C GLY A 214 -5.44 11.12 -10.00
N SER A 215 -6.75 11.34 -9.88
CA SER A 215 -7.75 10.26 -9.83
C SER A 215 -9.04 10.62 -10.54
N ALA A 216 -9.63 9.65 -11.24
CA ALA A 216 -10.99 9.78 -11.77
C ALA A 216 -11.80 8.49 -11.57
N ARG A 217 -13.09 8.62 -11.30
CA ARG A 217 -13.98 7.47 -11.08
C ARG A 217 -14.19 6.67 -12.37
N ARG A 218 -14.06 5.34 -12.28
CA ARG A 218 -14.44 4.41 -13.35
C ARG A 218 -15.94 4.48 -13.63
N GLN A 219 -16.33 4.33 -14.90
CA GLN A 219 -17.74 4.25 -15.30
C GLN A 219 -18.12 2.82 -15.73
N PRO A 220 -19.37 2.38 -15.51
CA PRO A 220 -19.82 1.08 -16.01
C PRO A 220 -19.89 0.99 -17.53
N ASP A 221 -20.20 2.10 -18.19
CA ASP A 221 -20.20 2.20 -19.66
C ASP A 221 -18.78 2.48 -20.18
N GLU A 222 -18.29 1.66 -21.12
CA GLU A 222 -16.91 1.73 -21.59
C GLU A 222 -16.57 3.04 -22.32
N VAL A 223 -17.55 3.65 -23.00
CA VAL A 223 -17.34 4.92 -23.72
C VAL A 223 -17.17 6.06 -22.72
N LEU A 224 -18.08 6.15 -21.74
CA LEU A 224 -17.99 7.12 -20.65
C LEU A 224 -16.76 6.89 -19.77
N ASP A 225 -16.35 5.64 -19.58
CA ASP A 225 -15.16 5.26 -18.80
C ASP A 225 -13.88 5.75 -19.48
N ARG A 226 -13.78 5.54 -20.80
CA ARG A 226 -12.65 6.05 -21.60
C ARG A 226 -12.62 7.57 -21.64
N GLU A 227 -13.78 8.22 -21.71
CA GLU A 227 -13.86 9.68 -21.62
C GLU A 227 -13.43 10.19 -20.24
N ALA A 228 -13.79 9.51 -19.15
CA ALA A 228 -13.33 9.84 -17.80
C ALA A 228 -11.80 9.76 -17.69
N GLY A 229 -11.19 8.71 -18.24
CA GLY A 229 -9.73 8.58 -18.32
C GLY A 229 -9.07 9.70 -19.14
N ASN A 230 -9.62 10.02 -20.32
CA ASN A 230 -9.10 11.11 -21.16
C ASN A 230 -9.22 12.48 -20.46
N ARG A 231 -10.32 12.73 -19.75
CA ARG A 231 -10.49 13.94 -18.93
C ARG A 231 -9.47 14.03 -17.81
N LEU A 232 -9.15 12.91 -17.15
CA LEU A 232 -8.08 12.86 -16.15
C LEU A 232 -6.72 13.24 -16.75
N LEU A 233 -6.37 12.67 -17.91
CA LEU A 233 -5.12 12.98 -18.60
C LEU A 233 -5.03 14.45 -19.05
N ALA A 234 -6.18 15.04 -19.40
CA ALA A 234 -6.29 16.45 -19.78
C ALA A 234 -6.40 17.44 -18.60
N SER A 235 -6.71 16.97 -17.39
CA SER A 235 -6.93 17.80 -16.19
C SER A 235 -5.64 18.48 -15.73
N GLU A 236 -5.64 19.82 -15.75
CA GLU A 236 -4.50 20.61 -15.27
C GLU A 236 -4.26 20.43 -13.77
N LYS A 237 -5.33 20.35 -12.97
CA LYS A 237 -5.26 20.07 -11.53
C LYS A 237 -4.51 18.76 -11.26
N ASP A 238 -4.99 17.68 -11.87
CA ASP A 238 -4.43 16.34 -11.64
C ASP A 238 -3.01 16.21 -12.22
N ARG A 239 -2.72 16.82 -13.38
CA ARG A 239 -1.36 16.84 -13.94
C ARG A 239 -0.39 17.62 -13.05
N HIS A 240 -0.79 18.78 -12.53
CA HIS A 240 0.03 19.56 -11.61
C HIS A 240 0.28 18.79 -10.30
N GLU A 241 -0.77 18.16 -9.75
CA GLU A 241 -0.64 17.30 -8.58
C GLU A 241 0.34 16.14 -8.82
N HIS A 242 0.32 15.55 -10.02
CA HIS A 242 1.20 14.48 -10.43
C HIS A 242 2.66 14.94 -10.61
N GLU A 243 2.87 16.11 -11.22
CA GLU A 243 4.20 16.69 -11.46
C GLU A 243 4.96 16.97 -10.16
N LEU A 244 4.28 17.45 -9.11
CA LEU A 244 4.90 17.65 -7.80
C LEU A 244 5.48 16.34 -7.23
N VAL A 245 4.81 15.21 -7.46
CA VAL A 245 5.28 13.89 -7.02
C VAL A 245 6.51 13.46 -7.81
N THR A 246 6.40 13.50 -9.14
CA THR A 246 7.46 12.98 -10.01
C THR A 246 8.72 13.83 -9.96
N GLN A 247 8.59 15.16 -9.86
CA GLN A 247 9.74 16.05 -9.77
C GLN A 247 10.50 15.85 -8.45
N ALA A 248 9.79 15.72 -7.31
CA ALA A 248 10.44 15.43 -6.03
C ALA A 248 11.20 14.10 -6.07
N MET A 249 10.58 13.04 -6.59
CA MET A 249 11.23 11.73 -6.70
C MET A 249 12.42 11.74 -7.66
N LYS A 250 12.33 12.49 -8.76
CA LYS A 250 13.41 12.62 -9.75
C LYS A 250 14.64 13.29 -9.15
N GLU A 251 14.48 14.35 -8.36
CA GLU A 251 15.62 15.01 -7.70
C GLU A 251 16.27 14.09 -6.67
N VAL A 252 15.48 13.37 -5.87
CA VAL A 252 15.99 12.43 -4.86
C VAL A 252 16.73 11.24 -5.48
N LEU A 253 16.19 10.64 -6.54
CA LEU A 253 16.79 9.45 -7.17
C LEU A 253 18.02 9.75 -8.01
N ARG A 254 18.19 10.99 -8.51
CA ARG A 254 19.28 11.35 -9.44
C ARG A 254 20.67 11.05 -8.87
N GLU A 255 20.90 11.39 -7.61
CA GLU A 255 22.20 11.18 -6.94
C GLU A 255 22.41 9.75 -6.42
N ARG A 256 21.36 8.93 -6.44
CA ARG A 256 21.33 7.56 -5.89
C ARG A 256 21.25 6.49 -6.97
N SER A 257 21.31 6.90 -8.23
CA SER A 257 21.17 6.04 -9.40
C SER A 257 22.29 6.31 -10.40
N SER A 258 22.84 5.24 -10.99
CA SER A 258 23.79 5.34 -12.10
C SER A 258 23.10 5.59 -13.44
N GLU A 259 21.86 5.13 -13.58
CA GLU A 259 20.98 5.37 -14.72
C GLU A 259 19.57 5.68 -14.19
N LEU A 260 18.88 6.65 -14.78
CA LEU A 260 17.48 6.96 -14.43
C LEU A 260 16.71 7.43 -15.66
N HIS A 261 15.66 6.69 -16.02
CA HIS A 261 14.70 7.02 -17.06
C HIS A 261 13.35 7.36 -16.43
N VAL A 262 12.81 8.53 -16.80
CA VAL A 262 11.52 9.04 -16.34
C VAL A 262 10.80 9.66 -17.54
N PRO A 263 9.64 9.14 -17.97
CA PRO A 263 8.84 9.76 -19.00
C PRO A 263 8.43 11.19 -18.62
N SER A 264 8.36 12.08 -19.61
CA SER A 264 7.96 13.48 -19.41
C SER A 264 6.45 13.67 -19.20
N SER A 265 5.65 12.65 -19.45
CA SER A 265 4.19 12.70 -19.28
C SER A 265 3.67 11.41 -18.65
N PRO A 266 2.66 11.50 -17.79
CA PRO A 266 2.08 10.32 -17.18
C PRO A 266 1.27 9.50 -18.19
N GLN A 267 1.03 8.24 -17.83
CA GLN A 267 0.10 7.34 -18.50
C GLN A 267 -1.09 7.00 -17.61
N LEU A 268 -2.18 6.53 -18.21
CA LEU A 268 -3.35 6.07 -17.48
C LEU A 268 -3.19 4.61 -17.05
N ILE A 269 -3.48 4.33 -15.79
CA ILE A 269 -3.70 2.96 -15.29
C ILE A 269 -5.06 2.84 -14.62
N THR A 270 -5.53 1.61 -14.41
CA THR A 270 -6.83 1.35 -13.79
C THR A 270 -6.76 0.45 -12.58
N THR A 271 -7.67 0.73 -11.65
CA THR A 271 -8.18 -0.20 -10.65
C THR A 271 -9.64 -0.50 -10.98
N PRO A 272 -10.31 -1.43 -10.27
CA PRO A 272 -11.74 -1.64 -10.44
C PRO A 272 -12.60 -0.38 -10.21
N THR A 273 -12.13 0.58 -9.40
CA THR A 273 -12.91 1.75 -8.98
C THR A 273 -12.42 3.08 -9.55
N LEU A 274 -11.13 3.18 -9.88
CA LEU A 274 -10.47 4.44 -10.28
C LEU A 274 -9.56 4.29 -11.50
N TRP A 275 -9.52 5.32 -12.33
CA TRP A 275 -8.38 5.70 -13.16
C TRP A 275 -7.34 6.44 -12.32
N HIS A 276 -6.06 6.24 -12.62
CA HIS A 276 -4.94 6.97 -12.03
C HIS A 276 -3.96 7.43 -13.11
N LEU A 277 -3.32 8.58 -12.89
CA LEU A 277 -2.10 8.94 -13.63
C LEU A 277 -0.90 8.25 -12.97
N ALA A 278 -0.03 7.68 -13.80
CA ALA A 278 1.16 6.95 -13.38
C ALA A 278 2.37 7.39 -14.20
N THR A 279 3.55 7.51 -13.58
CA THR A 279 4.81 7.73 -14.29
C THR A 279 5.81 6.66 -13.87
N PRO A 280 6.20 5.70 -14.73
CA PRO A 280 7.19 4.70 -14.37
C PRO A 280 8.60 5.31 -14.31
N PHE A 281 9.27 5.12 -13.18
CA PHE A 281 10.70 5.36 -13.01
C PHE A 281 11.41 4.04 -13.19
N GLU A 282 12.44 4.02 -14.04
CA GLU A 282 13.31 2.87 -14.24
C GLU A 282 14.75 3.31 -14.08
N GLY A 283 15.52 2.62 -13.26
CA GLY A 283 16.91 3.00 -13.02
C GLY A 283 17.81 1.83 -12.66
N LYS A 284 19.11 2.14 -12.54
CA LYS A 284 20.11 1.27 -11.92
C LYS A 284 20.63 1.95 -10.68
N ALA A 285 20.57 1.23 -9.56
CA ALA A 285 21.02 1.75 -8.28
C ALA A 285 22.55 1.75 -8.18
N ASN A 286 23.10 2.52 -7.26
CA ASN A 286 24.51 2.39 -6.89
C ASN A 286 24.76 1.08 -6.14
N SER A 287 26.01 0.60 -6.08
CA SER A 287 26.34 -0.73 -5.54
C SER A 287 26.05 -0.90 -4.04
N GLN A 288 25.91 0.21 -3.29
CA GLN A 288 25.63 0.20 -1.85
C GLN A 288 24.12 0.08 -1.54
N GLU A 289 23.26 0.07 -2.56
CA GLU A 289 21.81 0.11 -2.37
C GLU A 289 21.17 -1.28 -2.26
N ASN A 290 20.20 -1.38 -1.37
CA ASN A 290 19.25 -2.49 -1.31
C ASN A 290 17.82 -1.97 -1.50
N ALA A 291 16.85 -2.88 -1.56
CA ALA A 291 15.44 -2.50 -1.72
C ALA A 291 14.93 -1.61 -0.58
N LEU A 292 15.43 -1.75 0.64
CA LEU A 292 15.00 -0.92 1.76
C LEU A 292 15.68 0.45 1.80
N THR A 293 16.95 0.57 1.42
CA THR A 293 17.61 1.90 1.36
C THR A 293 16.88 2.81 0.39
N LEU A 294 16.58 2.33 -0.82
CA LEU A 294 15.85 3.11 -1.81
C LEU A 294 14.37 3.31 -1.44
N ALA A 295 13.72 2.35 -0.77
CA ALA A 295 12.34 2.53 -0.33
C ALA A 295 12.24 3.58 0.79
N CYS A 296 13.17 3.57 1.76
CA CYS A 296 13.23 4.57 2.82
C CYS A 296 13.61 5.95 2.29
N LEU A 297 14.41 6.02 1.23
CA LEU A 297 14.76 7.27 0.55
C LEU A 297 13.52 7.93 -0.09
N LEU A 298 12.64 7.12 -0.70
CA LEU A 298 11.45 7.61 -1.38
C LEU A 298 10.24 7.82 -0.45
N HIS A 299 10.16 7.05 0.64
CA HIS A 299 8.99 7.01 1.51
C HIS A 299 9.00 8.11 2.58
N PRO A 300 7.88 8.83 2.79
CA PRO A 300 6.69 8.90 1.93
C PRO A 300 6.87 9.90 0.78
N THR A 301 6.45 9.54 -0.42
CA THR A 301 6.44 10.46 -1.57
C THR A 301 5.40 11.57 -1.37
N PRO A 302 5.40 12.64 -2.19
CA PRO A 302 4.34 13.64 -2.18
C PRO A 302 2.94 13.11 -2.55
N ALA A 303 2.81 11.84 -2.98
CA ALA A 303 1.52 11.19 -3.16
C ALA A 303 0.86 10.78 -1.84
N LEU A 304 1.62 10.66 -0.75
CA LEU A 304 1.15 10.20 0.57
C LEU A 304 1.32 11.24 1.67
N SER A 305 2.38 12.05 1.60
CA SER A 305 2.63 13.13 2.57
C SER A 305 2.31 14.50 1.96
N GLY A 306 3.17 14.97 1.07
CA GLY A 306 3.03 16.26 0.40
C GLY A 306 4.40 16.82 0.00
N PHE A 307 4.43 18.09 -0.39
CA PHE A 307 5.67 18.77 -0.80
C PHE A 307 5.66 20.23 -0.32
N PRO A 308 6.74 20.71 0.33
CA PRO A 308 7.88 19.95 0.88
C PRO A 308 7.45 18.96 1.99
N HIS A 309 8.12 17.81 2.09
CA HIS A 309 7.72 16.71 2.98
C HIS A 309 7.56 17.11 4.46
N GLN A 310 8.53 17.83 5.03
CA GLN A 310 8.49 18.23 6.45
C GLN A 310 7.37 19.23 6.74
N ALA A 311 7.13 20.18 5.83
CA ALA A 311 6.02 21.13 5.97
C ALA A 311 4.66 20.42 5.88
N ALA A 312 4.50 19.51 4.91
CA ALA A 312 3.27 18.75 4.74
C ALA A 312 2.95 17.86 5.95
N THR A 313 3.96 17.19 6.52
CA THR A 313 3.76 16.33 7.71
C THR A 313 3.36 17.11 8.96
N GLN A 314 3.82 18.37 9.12
CA GLN A 314 3.34 19.26 10.18
C GLN A 314 1.85 19.58 10.00
N VAL A 315 1.43 19.95 8.78
CA VAL A 315 0.01 20.22 8.48
C VAL A 315 -0.86 18.98 8.69
N ILE A 316 -0.37 17.78 8.32
CA ILE A 316 -1.06 16.51 8.57
C ILE A 316 -1.25 16.30 10.07
N ALA A 317 -0.20 16.46 10.88
CA ALA A 317 -0.27 16.28 12.32
C ALA A 317 -1.18 17.30 13.02
N GLU A 318 -1.30 18.51 12.49
CA GLU A 318 -2.20 19.54 13.02
C GLU A 318 -3.67 19.30 12.66
N LEU A 319 -3.96 18.72 11.50
CA LEU A 319 -5.32 18.61 10.96
C LEU A 319 -5.95 17.22 11.14
N GLU A 320 -5.18 16.14 11.08
CA GLU A 320 -5.75 14.79 11.20
C GLU A 320 -6.01 14.44 12.67
N PRO A 321 -7.25 14.07 13.04
CA PRO A 321 -7.59 13.75 14.43
C PRO A 321 -7.21 12.31 14.83
N PHE A 322 -6.22 11.72 14.17
CA PHE A 322 -5.76 10.35 14.38
C PHE A 322 -4.30 10.17 13.96
N ASP A 323 -3.64 9.12 14.46
CA ASP A 323 -2.37 8.64 13.93
C ASP A 323 -2.63 7.66 12.78
N ARG A 324 -1.86 7.80 11.70
CA ARG A 324 -1.96 6.90 10.54
C ARG A 324 -1.39 5.52 10.82
N GLU A 325 -0.46 5.38 11.77
CA GLU A 325 0.28 4.14 12.03
C GLU A 325 0.85 3.55 10.72
N LEU A 326 0.44 2.34 10.34
CA LEU A 326 0.85 1.65 9.11
C LEU A 326 0.18 2.21 7.84
N PHE A 327 -0.92 2.96 7.96
CA PHE A 327 -1.63 3.49 6.80
C PHE A 327 -0.84 4.59 6.08
N GLY A 328 -0.73 4.48 4.75
CA GLY A 328 0.15 5.37 3.98
C GLY A 328 1.64 5.09 4.19
N GLY A 329 1.99 4.08 4.99
CA GLY A 329 3.31 3.48 5.08
C GLY A 329 3.66 2.63 3.85
N ILE A 330 4.58 1.68 4.01
CA ILE A 330 4.98 0.74 2.95
C ILE A 330 4.89 -0.71 3.42
N VAL A 331 4.50 -1.61 2.54
CA VAL A 331 4.35 -3.04 2.82
C VAL A 331 5.04 -3.84 1.73
N GLY A 332 5.74 -4.90 2.12
CA GLY A 332 6.56 -5.63 1.17
C GLY A 332 7.58 -6.55 1.80
N TRP A 333 8.69 -6.71 1.08
CA TRP A 333 9.77 -7.61 1.47
C TRP A 333 11.12 -7.18 0.90
N CYS A 334 12.19 -7.63 1.54
CA CYS A 334 13.53 -7.64 0.95
C CYS A 334 14.28 -8.93 1.33
N ASP A 335 15.13 -9.42 0.44
CA ASP A 335 16.02 -10.55 0.74
C ASP A 335 17.41 -10.08 1.19
N SER A 336 18.20 -11.02 1.71
CA SER A 336 19.58 -10.74 2.16
C SER A 336 20.57 -10.40 1.04
N GLU A 337 20.13 -10.46 -0.21
CA GLU A 337 20.92 -10.10 -1.40
C GLU A 337 20.56 -8.69 -1.91
N GLY A 338 19.65 -8.02 -1.21
CA GLY A 338 19.24 -6.64 -1.46
C GLY A 338 18.16 -6.48 -2.52
N ASN A 339 17.56 -7.56 -3.01
CA ASN A 339 16.36 -7.50 -3.84
C ASN A 339 15.13 -7.30 -2.96
N GLY A 340 14.04 -6.85 -3.57
CA GLY A 340 12.80 -6.68 -2.83
C GLY A 340 11.75 -5.88 -3.58
N GLU A 341 10.58 -5.78 -2.95
CA GLU A 341 9.46 -5.04 -3.47
C GLU A 341 8.64 -4.44 -2.33
N TRP A 342 8.38 -3.14 -2.44
CA TRP A 342 7.66 -2.32 -1.48
C TRP A 342 6.57 -1.55 -2.21
N VAL A 343 5.34 -1.69 -1.71
CA VAL A 343 4.17 -1.01 -2.25
C VAL A 343 3.59 -0.10 -1.19
N VAL A 344 2.92 0.95 -1.62
CA VAL A 344 2.29 1.91 -0.70
C VAL A 344 1.13 1.23 0.03
N THR A 345 1.02 1.44 1.34
CA THR A 345 -0.03 0.86 2.19
C THR A 345 -1.33 1.66 2.08
N ILE A 346 -2.01 1.54 0.93
CA ILE A 346 -3.31 2.14 0.62
C ILE A 346 -4.31 1.09 0.13
N ARG A 347 -5.60 1.45 0.06
CA ARG A 347 -6.71 0.54 -0.26
C ARG A 347 -6.67 -0.69 0.64
N CYS A 348 -6.61 -0.41 1.94
CA CYS A 348 -6.24 -1.38 2.95
C CYS A 348 -7.05 -1.19 4.24
N ALA A 349 -6.95 -2.19 5.11
CA ALA A 349 -7.62 -2.27 6.38
C ALA A 349 -6.72 -2.90 7.44
N LYS A 350 -6.84 -2.43 8.69
CA LYS A 350 -6.33 -3.13 9.88
C LYS A 350 -7.49 -3.88 10.51
N LEU A 351 -7.33 -5.18 10.72
CA LEU A 351 -8.33 -6.11 11.24
C LEU A 351 -7.84 -6.65 12.58
N ARG A 352 -8.71 -6.69 13.58
CA ARG A 352 -8.41 -7.36 14.84
C ARG A 352 -9.71 -7.84 15.47
N GLU A 353 -9.83 -9.14 15.69
CA GLU A 353 -11.06 -9.76 16.18
C GLU A 353 -12.28 -9.32 15.35
N ASN A 354 -13.20 -8.55 15.93
CA ASN A 354 -14.41 -8.02 15.31
C ASN A 354 -14.31 -6.53 14.92
N GLN A 355 -13.10 -5.95 14.93
CA GLN A 355 -12.87 -4.53 14.60
C GLN A 355 -12.09 -4.39 13.29
N VAL A 356 -12.49 -3.40 12.51
CA VAL A 356 -11.86 -3.01 11.25
C VAL A 356 -11.66 -1.52 11.21
N ARG A 357 -10.47 -1.09 10.80
CA ARG A 357 -10.21 0.29 10.42
C ARG A 357 -9.83 0.35 8.96
N LEU A 358 -10.55 1.15 8.16
CA LEU A 358 -10.25 1.44 6.76
C LEU A 358 -9.60 2.81 6.63
N PHE A 359 -8.80 3.01 5.58
CA PHE A 359 -8.07 4.27 5.34
C PHE A 359 -8.16 4.72 3.89
N ALA A 360 -8.32 6.04 3.68
CA ALA A 360 -8.04 6.68 2.41
C ALA A 360 -7.61 8.14 2.56
N GLY A 361 -6.69 8.58 1.71
CA GLY A 361 -6.30 9.98 1.57
C GLY A 361 -6.47 10.53 0.15
N ALA A 362 -6.42 11.86 0.04
CA ALA A 362 -6.48 12.61 -1.21
C ALA A 362 -5.45 13.75 -1.19
N GLY A 363 -4.86 14.03 -2.36
CA GLY A 363 -3.89 15.09 -2.54
C GLY A 363 -4.58 16.44 -2.63
N ILE A 364 -4.24 17.34 -1.72
CA ILE A 364 -4.80 18.68 -1.63
C ILE A 364 -3.83 19.68 -2.24
N VAL A 365 -4.34 20.45 -3.19
CA VAL A 365 -3.66 21.55 -3.89
C VAL A 365 -4.61 22.76 -3.92
N PRO A 366 -4.18 23.97 -4.36
CA PRO A 366 -5.04 25.16 -4.30
C PRO A 366 -6.39 25.04 -5.01
N ALA A 367 -6.46 24.21 -6.06
CA ALA A 367 -7.66 23.97 -6.84
C ALA A 367 -8.56 22.84 -6.29
N SER A 368 -8.24 22.24 -5.15
CA SER A 368 -9.03 21.17 -4.54
C SER A 368 -10.37 21.68 -3.98
N SER A 369 -11.43 20.93 -4.26
CA SER A 369 -12.78 21.20 -3.73
C SER A 369 -13.05 20.30 -2.52
N PRO A 370 -13.45 20.82 -1.34
CA PRO A 370 -13.73 20.00 -0.15
C PRO A 370 -14.65 18.80 -0.42
N LEU A 371 -15.79 19.04 -1.09
CA LEU A 371 -16.73 17.99 -1.45
C LEU A 371 -16.14 16.99 -2.46
N GLY A 372 -15.30 17.49 -3.37
CA GLY A 372 -14.59 16.65 -4.34
C GLY A 372 -13.66 15.65 -3.65
N GLU A 373 -12.84 16.12 -2.71
CA GLU A 373 -11.87 15.28 -2.00
C GLU A 373 -12.55 14.31 -1.02
N TRP A 374 -13.67 14.72 -0.40
CA TRP A 374 -14.52 13.81 0.39
C TRP A 374 -15.06 12.64 -0.45
N ARG A 375 -15.54 12.95 -1.66
CA ARG A 375 -16.04 11.94 -2.61
C ARG A 375 -14.91 11.06 -3.15
N GLU A 376 -13.75 11.63 -3.46
CA GLU A 376 -12.58 10.89 -3.92
C GLU A 376 -12.13 9.85 -2.88
N THR A 377 -11.94 10.28 -1.64
CA THR A 377 -11.63 9.37 -0.52
C THR A 377 -12.72 8.33 -0.31
N GLY A 378 -13.99 8.66 -0.57
CA GLY A 378 -15.11 7.70 -0.55
C GLY A 378 -14.97 6.60 -1.59
N VAL A 379 -14.61 6.95 -2.83
CA VAL A 379 -14.37 5.96 -3.89
C VAL A 379 -13.14 5.09 -3.55
N LYS A 380 -12.08 5.68 -2.97
CA LYS A 380 -10.89 4.94 -2.51
C LYS A 380 -11.22 3.93 -1.40
N LEU A 381 -12.05 4.32 -0.42
CA LEU A 381 -12.53 3.43 0.66
C LEU A 381 -13.40 2.30 0.11
N SER A 382 -14.12 2.54 -0.99
CA SER A 382 -15.02 1.54 -1.58
C SER A 382 -14.31 0.26 -2.02
N THR A 383 -13.01 0.32 -2.35
CA THR A 383 -12.21 -0.90 -2.61
C THR A 383 -12.29 -1.89 -1.45
N MET A 384 -12.10 -1.43 -0.21
CA MET A 384 -12.18 -2.33 0.95
C MET A 384 -13.62 -2.56 1.39
N LEU A 385 -14.50 -1.55 1.32
CA LEU A 385 -15.93 -1.75 1.64
C LEU A 385 -16.56 -2.87 0.77
N ASN A 386 -16.23 -2.93 -0.52
CA ASN A 386 -16.68 -4.00 -1.43
C ASN A 386 -16.17 -5.39 -1.00
N VAL A 387 -14.96 -5.48 -0.46
CA VAL A 387 -14.41 -6.74 0.10
C VAL A 387 -15.26 -7.19 1.29
N PHE A 388 -15.69 -6.26 2.14
CA PHE A 388 -16.63 -6.51 3.24
C PHE A 388 -18.09 -6.69 2.79
N GLY A 389 -18.43 -6.38 1.54
CA GLY A 389 -19.82 -6.39 1.06
C GLY A 389 -20.65 -5.20 1.55
N LEU A 390 -20.00 -4.06 1.79
CA LEU A 390 -20.60 -2.82 2.26
C LEU A 390 -20.52 -1.73 1.17
N HIS A 391 -21.38 -0.72 1.25
CA HIS A 391 -21.43 0.44 0.35
C HIS A 391 -21.18 1.76 1.08
#